data_AF-A0A8S0VGD1-F1
#
_entry.id   AF-A0A8S0VGD1-F1
#
_cell.length_a   1.000
_cell.length_b   1.000
_cell.length_c   1.000
_cell.angle_alpha   90.00
_cell.angle_beta   90.00
_cell.angle_gamma   90.00
#
_symmetry.space_group_name_H-M   'P 1'
#
loop_
_entity.id
_entity.type
_entity.pdbx_description
1 polymer ?
#
loop_
_entity_poly.entity_id
_entity_poly.type
_entity_poly.pdbx_seq_one_letter_code
_entity_poly.pdbx_strand_id
1 'polypeptide(L)'
;MNKSVQRHVTIQIHASEEAALMDLLNFMYSNSLPRTTPPDLLDVLMAADKFEVASCMRYCSRLLRNLPMTCESALLYLDLPSTISMGDTVQPLTDAAKKFLATRFKDLSKFQEEVLNLPLAGITAVLSSDNLQVASEDAVYDFVLKWARTHYSKLEERREILSTHLLRFIRFPCMSCRKLKKVLGCNDFDTEIASKVVLDALFFKAEAPYRQRSLMAEEANTSSRRFVERAYKYRPVKVIEFESPRLQCIVYLDLTQGECAQLFPAGRVYSQAFHLGGQGFFLSAHCNMDQQSSFHCFGLFLGMQEKGSVAFAVDYEFASRTKPSEEFVSKYKGNYTFTGGKAVGYRNLFSVPWSAFMDNDSPYFINGILHLRAELTIKQ
;
A
#
# COMPACT_ATOMS: atom_id res chain seq x y z
N MET A 1 54.20 21.70 -17.59
CA MET A 1 52.87 22.13 -17.07
C MET A 1 52.85 23.65 -17.02
N ASN A 2 52.20 24.29 -17.98
CA ASN A 2 52.04 25.75 -18.01
C ASN A 2 51.11 26.16 -16.86
N LYS A 3 51.68 26.74 -15.79
CA LYS A 3 50.90 27.46 -14.79
C LYS A 3 50.41 28.76 -15.44
N SER A 4 49.10 28.88 -15.63
CA SER A 4 48.48 30.11 -16.12
C SER A 4 48.80 31.27 -15.17
N VAL A 5 49.38 32.34 -15.71
CA VAL A 5 49.77 33.57 -14.99
C VAL A 5 48.56 34.51 -14.89
N GLN A 6 47.38 33.98 -14.55
CA GLN A 6 46.19 34.78 -14.28
C GLN A 6 46.11 35.01 -12.78
N ARG A 7 46.58 36.18 -12.33
CA ARG A 7 46.55 36.60 -10.91
C ARG A 7 45.15 36.97 -10.41
N HIS A 8 44.19 37.15 -11.31
CA HIS A 8 42.81 37.49 -10.99
C HIS A 8 41.90 36.52 -11.74
N VAL A 9 41.11 35.76 -10.99
CA VAL A 9 40.06 34.89 -11.50
C VAL A 9 38.75 35.60 -11.24
N THR A 10 38.05 35.98 -12.31
CA THR A 10 36.73 36.61 -12.21
C THR A 10 35.68 35.53 -12.43
N ILE A 11 34.93 35.21 -11.38
CA ILE A 11 33.81 34.26 -11.44
C ILE A 11 32.53 35.07 -11.61
N GLN A 12 31.74 34.76 -12.64
CA GLN A 12 30.39 35.32 -12.76
C GLN A 12 29.41 34.42 -12.05
N ILE A 13 28.68 35.01 -11.11
CA ILE A 13 27.64 34.36 -10.32
C ILE A 13 26.34 35.13 -10.43
N HIS A 14 25.23 34.42 -10.32
CA HIS A 14 23.92 35.05 -10.15
C HIS A 14 23.80 35.59 -8.71
N ALA A 15 23.09 36.70 -8.54
CA ALA A 15 22.90 37.33 -7.22
C ALA A 15 22.27 36.39 -6.18
N SER A 16 21.47 35.41 -6.62
CA SER A 16 20.88 34.38 -5.75
C SER A 16 21.91 33.35 -5.24
N GLU A 17 23.03 33.16 -5.94
CA GLU A 17 24.05 32.16 -5.61
C GLU A 17 25.18 32.74 -4.73
N GLU A 18 25.23 34.07 -4.55
CA GLU A 18 26.33 34.76 -3.86
C GLU A 18 26.50 34.26 -2.42
N ALA A 19 25.41 34.17 -1.67
CA ALA A 19 25.42 33.68 -0.29
C ALA A 19 25.97 32.24 -0.19
N ALA A 20 25.47 31.34 -1.03
CA ALA A 20 25.88 29.94 -1.05
C ALA A 20 27.35 29.77 -1.47
N LEU A 21 27.81 30.58 -2.44
CA LEU A 21 29.21 30.57 -2.86
C LEU A 21 30.14 31.09 -1.74
N MET A 22 29.75 32.16 -1.04
CA MET A 22 30.55 32.69 0.07
C MET A 22 30.66 31.68 1.20
N ASP A 23 29.58 30.95 1.51
CA ASP A 23 29.61 29.87 2.50
C ASP A 23 30.45 28.68 2.04
N LEU A 24 30.39 28.33 0.75
CA LEU A 24 31.27 27.32 0.15
C LEU A 24 32.75 27.71 0.24
N LEU A 25 33.08 28.98 -0.05
CA LEU A 25 34.44 29.50 0.08
C LEU A 25 34.89 29.47 1.54
N ASN A 26 34.05 29.91 2.47
CA ASN A 26 34.34 29.79 3.91
C ASN A 26 34.64 28.34 4.27
N PHE A 27 33.84 27.39 3.80
CA PHE A 27 34.10 25.97 4.02
C PHE A 27 35.47 25.51 3.45
N MET A 28 35.87 25.98 2.26
CA MET A 28 37.19 25.64 1.70
C MET A 28 38.36 26.14 2.56
N TYR A 29 38.22 27.30 3.20
CA TYR A 29 39.28 27.92 3.99
C TYR A 29 39.28 27.51 5.47
N SER A 30 38.10 27.34 6.09
CA SER A 30 37.96 27.10 7.54
C SER A 30 37.27 25.78 7.89
N ASN A 31 36.79 25.02 6.90
CA ASN A 31 36.06 23.76 7.09
C ASN A 31 34.79 23.91 7.95
N SER A 32 34.20 25.12 8.01
CA SER A 32 33.02 25.45 8.80
C SER A 32 31.96 26.15 7.98
N LEU A 33 30.69 25.76 8.14
CA LEU A 33 29.55 26.46 7.54
C LEU A 33 28.82 27.29 8.62
N PRO A 34 28.67 28.61 8.44
CA PRO A 34 27.98 29.46 9.40
C PRO A 34 26.45 29.26 9.38
N ARG A 35 25.89 28.84 8.23
CA ARG A 35 24.45 28.53 8.08
C ARG A 35 24.16 27.07 8.34
N THR A 36 23.10 26.81 9.10
CA THR A 36 22.69 25.45 9.52
C THR A 36 21.22 25.15 9.24
N THR A 37 20.50 26.02 8.52
CA THR A 37 19.11 25.77 8.17
C THR A 37 18.99 24.85 6.94
N PRO A 38 17.94 24.02 6.83
CA PRO A 38 17.74 23.14 5.67
C PRO A 38 17.79 23.81 4.29
N PRO A 39 17.11 24.94 4.02
CA PRO A 39 17.16 25.57 2.70
C PRO A 39 18.54 26.16 2.39
N ASP A 40 19.18 26.84 3.35
CA ASP A 40 20.53 27.40 3.15
C ASP A 40 21.55 26.29 2.84
N LEU A 41 21.47 25.16 3.54
CA LEU A 41 22.35 24.02 3.33
C LEU A 41 22.11 23.34 1.98
N LEU A 42 20.87 23.38 1.46
CA LEU A 42 20.52 22.90 0.13
C LEU A 42 21.16 23.80 -0.94
N ASP A 43 21.08 25.12 -0.78
CA ASP A 43 21.69 26.07 -1.70
C ASP A 43 23.22 25.93 -1.73
N VAL A 44 23.85 25.75 -0.57
CA VAL A 44 25.29 25.42 -0.46
C VAL A 44 25.61 24.08 -1.11
N LEU A 45 24.75 23.07 -0.97
CA LEU A 45 24.92 21.77 -1.62
C LEU A 45 24.84 21.89 -3.15
N MET A 46 23.90 22.68 -3.68
CA MET A 46 23.76 22.96 -5.11
C MET A 46 24.98 23.72 -5.65
N ALA A 47 25.48 24.72 -4.92
CA ALA A 47 26.71 25.41 -5.27
C ALA A 47 27.92 24.46 -5.22
N ALA A 48 28.02 23.62 -4.19
CA ALA A 48 29.10 22.65 -4.05
C ALA A 48 29.09 21.62 -5.19
N ASP A 49 27.93 21.20 -5.68
CA ASP A 49 27.80 20.35 -6.85
C ASP A 49 28.27 21.06 -8.13
N LYS A 50 27.80 22.30 -8.35
CA LYS A 50 28.20 23.14 -9.50
C LYS A 50 29.71 23.37 -9.60
N PHE A 51 30.39 23.50 -8.46
CA PHE A 51 31.84 23.69 -8.37
C PHE A 51 32.62 22.41 -8.03
N GLU A 52 31.95 21.25 -8.04
CA GLU A 52 32.53 19.91 -7.83
C GLU A 52 33.29 19.72 -6.49
N VAL A 53 32.84 20.40 -5.43
CA VAL A 53 33.45 20.33 -4.09
C VAL A 53 32.85 19.18 -3.27
N ALA A 54 33.28 17.95 -3.60
CA ALA A 54 32.73 16.72 -3.01
C ALA A 54 32.80 16.66 -1.46
N SER A 55 33.81 17.28 -0.84
CA SER A 55 33.94 17.34 0.62
C SER A 55 32.84 18.15 1.29
N CYS A 56 32.44 19.27 0.67
CA CYS A 56 31.35 20.11 1.17
C CYS A 56 30.00 19.41 1.00
N MET A 57 29.78 18.74 -0.13
CA MET A 57 28.56 17.96 -0.38
C MET A 57 28.35 16.89 0.70
N ARG A 58 29.37 16.07 0.99
CA ARG A 58 29.27 15.05 2.06
C ARG A 58 29.00 15.67 3.43
N TYR A 59 29.59 16.83 3.71
CA TYR A 59 29.37 17.55 4.97
C TYR A 59 27.92 18.04 5.08
N CYS A 60 27.39 18.70 4.04
CA CYS A 60 26.00 19.16 3.97
C CYS A 60 25.02 17.99 4.09
N SER A 61 25.19 16.91 3.33
CA SER A 61 24.30 15.73 3.41
C SER A 61 24.28 15.11 4.81
N ARG A 62 25.42 15.04 5.49
CA ARG A 62 25.49 14.52 6.87
C ARG A 62 24.80 15.45 7.86
N LEU A 63 24.96 16.76 7.71
CA LEU A 63 24.34 17.76 8.56
C LEU A 63 22.82 17.77 8.38
N LEU A 64 22.35 17.76 7.14
CA LEU A 64 20.92 17.67 6.76
C LEU A 64 20.26 16.40 7.31
N ARG A 65 20.98 15.28 7.36
CA ARG A 65 20.49 14.03 7.94
C ARG A 65 20.39 14.07 9.47
N ASN A 66 21.24 14.86 10.14
CA ASN A 66 21.24 14.98 11.59
C ASN A 66 20.22 16.00 12.11
N LEU A 67 19.69 16.86 11.24
CA LEU A 67 18.64 17.82 11.58
C LEU A 67 17.28 17.11 11.73
N PRO A 68 16.38 17.65 12.57
CA PRO A 68 15.03 17.10 12.70
C PRO A 68 14.28 17.25 11.36
N MET A 69 13.67 16.15 10.90
CA MET A 69 12.94 16.13 9.64
C MET A 69 11.50 16.60 9.82
N THR A 70 11.12 17.64 9.07
CA THR A 70 9.74 18.14 8.94
C THR A 70 9.18 17.83 7.56
N CYS A 71 7.85 17.90 7.36
CA CYS A 71 7.23 17.68 6.04
C CYS A 71 7.80 18.64 4.98
N GLU A 72 8.00 19.91 5.32
CA GLU A 72 8.58 20.92 4.42
C GLU A 72 10.02 20.54 4.03
N SER A 73 10.87 20.18 5.00
CA SER A 73 12.24 19.73 4.70
C SER A 73 12.27 18.46 3.87
N ALA A 74 11.35 17.51 4.10
CA ALA A 74 11.29 16.26 3.35
C ALA A 74 10.88 16.50 1.89
N LEU A 75 9.95 17.43 1.63
CA LEU A 75 9.59 17.84 0.28
C LEU A 75 10.75 18.54 -0.42
N LEU A 76 11.41 19.48 0.26
CA LEU A 76 12.59 20.16 -0.27
C LEU A 76 13.72 19.18 -0.65
N TYR A 77 13.95 18.14 0.16
CA TYR A 77 14.94 17.10 -0.16
C TYR A 77 14.51 16.19 -1.32
N LEU A 78 13.21 16.06 -1.59
CA LEU A 78 12.72 15.25 -2.72
C LEU A 78 12.67 16.03 -4.03
N ASP A 79 12.59 17.36 -3.97
CA ASP A 79 12.60 18.25 -5.14
C ASP A 79 14.03 18.59 -5.60
N LEU A 80 15.06 17.97 -5.02
CA LEU A 80 16.46 18.09 -5.46
C LEU A 80 16.59 17.60 -6.92
N PRO A 81 17.24 18.39 -7.81
CA PRO A 81 17.41 18.01 -9.21
C PRO A 81 18.14 16.66 -9.36
N SER A 82 17.65 15.83 -10.28
CA SER A 82 18.28 14.55 -10.64
C SER A 82 19.63 14.72 -11.36
N THR A 83 20.02 15.96 -11.68
CA THR A 83 21.27 16.34 -12.36
C THR A 83 22.47 16.51 -11.43
N ILE A 84 22.30 16.31 -10.11
CA ILE A 84 23.40 16.43 -9.14
C ILE A 84 24.45 15.34 -9.41
N SER A 85 25.70 15.77 -9.63
CA SER A 85 26.82 14.96 -10.11
C SER A 85 27.21 13.81 -9.16
N MET A 86 26.92 13.94 -7.85
CA MET A 86 27.11 12.87 -6.86
C MET A 86 25.79 12.39 -6.23
N GLY A 87 24.91 11.81 -7.05
CA GLY A 87 23.66 11.18 -6.60
C GLY A 87 23.85 10.21 -5.41
N ASP A 88 24.95 9.47 -5.35
CA ASP A 88 25.25 8.53 -4.25
C ASP A 88 25.38 9.20 -2.88
N THR A 89 25.78 10.48 -2.83
CA THR A 89 25.91 11.22 -1.56
C THR A 89 24.58 11.75 -1.04
N VAL A 90 23.64 12.00 -1.95
CA VAL A 90 22.32 12.59 -1.67
C VAL A 90 21.24 11.51 -1.55
N GLN A 91 21.44 10.33 -2.14
CA GLN A 91 20.56 9.16 -2.02
C GLN A 91 20.15 8.86 -0.56
N PRO A 92 21.09 8.75 0.41
CA PRO A 92 20.73 8.48 1.80
C PRO A 92 19.83 9.55 2.43
N LEU A 93 19.93 10.80 1.97
CA LEU A 93 19.08 11.91 2.42
C LEU A 93 17.68 11.76 1.83
N THR A 94 17.58 11.51 0.52
CA THR A 94 16.28 11.29 -0.14
C THR A 94 15.57 10.06 0.41
N ASP A 95 16.30 8.99 0.72
CA ASP A 95 15.73 7.78 1.31
C ASP A 95 15.25 8.00 2.74
N ALA A 96 15.97 8.80 3.53
CA ALA A 96 15.52 9.23 4.85
C ALA A 96 14.23 10.06 4.75
N ALA A 97 14.14 10.99 3.80
CA ALA A 97 12.94 11.78 3.54
C ALA A 97 11.75 10.91 3.10
N LYS A 98 11.96 9.96 2.17
CA LYS A 98 10.93 8.98 1.76
C LYS A 98 10.45 8.16 2.96
N LYS A 99 11.38 7.66 3.78
CA LYS A 99 11.04 6.86 4.98
C LYS A 99 10.27 7.68 6.01
N PHE A 100 10.64 8.95 6.19
CA PHE A 100 9.92 9.87 7.07
C PHE A 100 8.47 10.09 6.60
N LEU A 101 8.27 10.43 5.32
CA LEU A 101 6.94 10.61 4.74
C LEU A 101 6.11 9.32 4.79
N ALA A 102 6.71 8.17 4.46
CA ALA A 102 6.05 6.87 4.53
C ALA A 102 5.63 6.49 5.95
N THR A 103 6.40 6.89 6.96
CA THR A 103 6.07 6.63 8.38
C THR A 103 4.98 7.59 8.85
N ARG A 104 5.05 8.86 8.47
CA ARG A 104 4.07 9.88 8.87
C ARG A 104 2.71 9.64 8.23
N PHE A 105 2.69 9.37 6.93
CA PHE A 105 1.47 9.13 6.14
C PHE A 105 1.09 7.65 6.05
N LYS A 106 1.52 6.84 7.04
CA LYS A 106 1.18 5.41 7.11
C LYS A 106 -0.34 5.19 7.03
N ASP A 107 -1.12 6.00 7.74
CA ASP A 107 -2.59 5.94 7.74
C ASP A 107 -3.18 6.98 6.75
N LEU A 108 -3.31 6.61 5.46
CA LEU A 108 -3.89 7.50 4.43
C LEU A 108 -5.31 7.98 4.75
N SER A 109 -6.09 7.18 5.49
CA SER A 109 -7.47 7.55 5.84
C SER A 109 -7.56 8.73 6.81
N LYS A 110 -6.51 8.99 7.61
CA LYS A 110 -6.50 10.09 8.58
C LYS A 110 -5.96 11.39 7.98
N PHE A 111 -4.98 11.28 7.10
CA PHE A 111 -4.26 12.42 6.52
C PHE A 111 -4.66 12.69 5.06
N GLN A 112 -5.90 12.36 4.68
CA GLN A 112 -6.31 12.39 3.28
C GLN A 112 -6.12 13.78 2.65
N GLU A 113 -6.48 14.85 3.36
CA GLU A 113 -6.37 16.24 2.87
C GLU A 113 -4.92 16.69 2.74
N GLU A 114 -4.09 16.40 3.75
CA GLU A 114 -2.66 16.72 3.74
C GLU A 114 -1.94 16.02 2.59
N VAL A 115 -2.23 14.73 2.37
CA VAL A 115 -1.63 13.95 1.27
C VAL A 115 -2.14 14.43 -0.09
N LEU A 116 -3.42 14.85 -0.17
CA LEU A 116 -3.97 15.43 -1.39
C LEU A 116 -3.26 16.72 -1.80
N ASN A 117 -2.73 17.48 -0.85
CA ASN A 117 -2.00 18.72 -1.11
C ASN A 117 -0.50 18.51 -1.40
N LEU A 118 0.02 17.28 -1.29
CA LEU A 118 1.43 17.02 -1.55
C LEU A 118 1.79 17.16 -3.04
N PRO A 119 3.00 17.65 -3.37
CA PRO A 119 3.52 17.64 -4.74
C PRO A 119 3.87 16.22 -5.21
N LEU A 120 4.14 16.08 -6.51
CA LEU A 120 4.40 14.80 -7.18
C LEU A 120 5.50 13.98 -6.48
N ALA A 121 6.59 14.61 -6.05
CA ALA A 121 7.69 13.93 -5.38
C ALA A 121 7.27 13.36 -4.01
N GLY A 122 6.43 14.09 -3.26
CA GLY A 122 5.89 13.65 -1.98
C GLY A 122 4.92 12.48 -2.11
N ILE A 123 3.96 12.55 -3.05
CA ILE A 123 2.99 11.46 -3.22
C ILE A 123 3.64 10.18 -3.76
N THR A 124 4.61 10.29 -4.67
CA THR A 124 5.35 9.13 -5.18
C THR A 124 6.15 8.45 -4.08
N ALA A 125 6.76 9.21 -3.18
CA ALA A 125 7.45 8.68 -1.99
C ALA A 125 6.48 7.91 -1.06
N VAL A 126 5.29 8.45 -0.81
CA VAL A 126 4.27 7.80 0.04
C VAL A 126 3.74 6.52 -0.61
N LEU A 127 3.40 6.56 -1.91
CA LEU A 127 2.87 5.40 -2.63
C LEU A 127 3.92 4.29 -2.84
N SER A 128 5.21 4.62 -2.85
CA SER A 128 6.29 3.63 -2.93
C SER A 128 6.34 2.70 -1.70
N SER A 129 5.73 3.08 -0.58
CA SER A 129 5.76 2.30 0.66
C SER A 129 4.84 1.08 0.63
N ASP A 130 5.37 -0.08 1.05
CA ASP A 130 4.60 -1.32 1.26
C ASP A 130 3.77 -1.29 2.56
N ASN A 131 4.21 -0.49 3.54
CA ASN A 131 3.63 -0.44 4.88
C ASN A 131 2.41 0.50 5.00
N LEU A 132 1.92 1.01 3.87
CA LEU A 132 0.80 1.93 3.79
C LEU A 132 -0.48 1.21 4.23
N GLN A 133 -1.13 1.74 5.27
CA GLN A 133 -2.37 1.21 5.82
C GLN A 133 -3.53 1.74 5.00
N VAL A 134 -3.90 0.98 3.97
CA VAL A 134 -5.00 1.33 3.07
C VAL A 134 -6.08 0.26 3.12
N ALA A 135 -7.33 0.64 2.87
CA ALA A 135 -8.46 -0.28 2.83
C ALA A 135 -8.23 -1.43 1.83
N SER A 136 -7.87 -1.07 0.60
CA SER A 136 -7.58 -1.98 -0.51
C SER A 136 -6.79 -1.21 -1.58
N GLU A 137 -6.22 -1.93 -2.54
CA GLU A 137 -5.56 -1.27 -3.68
C GLU A 137 -6.54 -0.45 -4.53
N ASP A 138 -7.82 -0.86 -4.58
CA ASP A 138 -8.88 -0.10 -5.23
C ASP A 138 -9.00 1.33 -4.66
N ALA A 139 -8.81 1.49 -3.35
CA ALA A 139 -8.81 2.80 -2.69
C ALA A 139 -7.57 3.63 -3.01
N VAL A 140 -6.41 2.99 -3.23
CA VAL A 140 -5.19 3.66 -3.69
C VAL A 140 -5.40 4.23 -5.08
N TYR A 141 -5.97 3.43 -5.99
CA TYR A 141 -6.31 3.88 -7.34
C TYR A 141 -7.27 5.08 -7.32
N ASP A 142 -8.33 5.03 -6.53
CA ASP A 142 -9.27 6.16 -6.40
C ASP A 142 -8.61 7.40 -5.80
N PHE A 143 -7.72 7.21 -4.83
CA PHE A 143 -6.96 8.29 -4.23
C PHE A 143 -6.03 8.96 -5.24
N VAL A 144 -5.30 8.18 -6.03
CA VAL A 144 -4.41 8.67 -7.09
C VAL A 144 -5.19 9.46 -8.15
N LEU A 145 -6.34 8.95 -8.58
CA LEU A 145 -7.21 9.69 -9.50
C LEU A 145 -7.72 11.00 -8.91
N LYS A 146 -8.11 11.00 -7.63
CA LYS A 146 -8.54 12.22 -6.94
C LYS A 146 -7.41 13.25 -6.89
N TRP A 147 -6.20 12.82 -6.53
CA TRP A 147 -5.01 13.68 -6.50
C TRP A 147 -4.67 14.25 -7.89
N ALA A 148 -4.68 13.41 -8.93
CA ALA A 148 -4.35 13.86 -10.29
C ALA A 148 -5.37 14.87 -10.82
N ARG A 149 -6.65 14.74 -10.43
CA ARG A 149 -7.72 15.68 -10.77
C ARG A 149 -7.64 17.01 -10.02
N THR A 150 -7.09 17.03 -8.80
CA THR A 150 -6.94 18.26 -8.01
C THR A 150 -5.76 19.09 -8.47
N HIS A 151 -4.65 18.46 -8.88
CA HIS A 151 -3.42 19.15 -9.28
C HIS A 151 -3.37 19.51 -10.76
N TYR A 152 -3.99 18.70 -11.63
CA TYR A 152 -3.94 18.90 -13.08
C TYR A 152 -5.34 19.03 -13.65
N SER A 153 -5.70 20.25 -14.04
CA SER A 153 -6.99 20.54 -14.68
C SER A 153 -7.04 20.06 -16.13
N LYS A 154 -5.90 20.08 -16.84
CA LYS A 154 -5.78 19.60 -18.22
C LYS A 154 -5.62 18.09 -18.28
N LEU A 155 -6.30 17.48 -19.24
CA LEU A 155 -6.37 16.04 -19.40
C LEU A 155 -5.05 15.44 -19.92
N GLU A 156 -4.35 16.12 -20.81
CA GLU A 156 -3.06 15.65 -21.36
C GLU A 156 -1.95 15.62 -20.29
N GLU A 157 -1.79 16.71 -19.53
CA GLU A 157 -0.83 16.78 -18.42
C GLU A 157 -1.13 15.71 -17.36
N ARG A 158 -2.41 15.48 -17.07
CA ARG A 158 -2.86 14.42 -16.15
C ARG A 158 -2.48 13.04 -16.66
N ARG A 159 -2.71 12.76 -17.95
CA ARG A 159 -2.37 11.47 -18.58
C ARG A 159 -0.89 11.19 -18.55
N GLU A 160 -0.07 12.18 -18.88
CA GLU A 160 1.37 12.06 -18.87
C GLU A 160 1.87 11.68 -17.47
N ILE A 161 1.47 12.45 -16.45
CA ILE A 161 1.95 12.26 -15.08
C ILE A 161 1.46 10.96 -14.47
N LEU A 162 0.19 10.60 -14.71
CA LEU A 162 -0.32 9.30 -14.30
C LEU A 162 0.49 8.17 -14.93
N SER A 163 0.73 8.25 -16.24
CA SER A 163 1.36 7.18 -17.00
C SER A 163 2.84 6.99 -16.67
N THR A 164 3.58 8.09 -16.54
CA THR A 164 5.03 8.06 -16.34
C THR A 164 5.40 7.84 -14.88
N HIS A 165 4.70 8.49 -13.95
CA HIS A 165 5.12 8.55 -12.54
C HIS A 165 4.26 7.71 -11.62
N LEU A 166 2.93 7.64 -11.79
CA LEU A 166 2.04 7.10 -10.77
C LEU A 166 1.61 5.65 -11.01
N LEU A 167 1.43 5.24 -12.26
CA LEU A 167 0.97 3.89 -12.62
C LEU A 167 1.86 2.78 -12.02
N ARG A 168 3.18 2.99 -11.98
CA ARG A 168 4.13 2.01 -11.45
C ARG A 168 3.93 1.71 -9.96
N PHE A 169 3.28 2.60 -9.21
CA PHE A 169 3.06 2.45 -7.77
C PHE A 169 1.69 1.85 -7.43
N ILE A 170 0.81 1.71 -8.42
CA ILE A 170 -0.49 1.05 -8.25
C ILE A 170 -0.33 -0.44 -8.56
N ARG A 171 -0.75 -1.28 -7.63
CA ARG A 171 -0.62 -2.75 -7.74
C ARG A 171 -1.85 -3.35 -8.38
N PHE A 172 -2.01 -3.13 -9.68
CA PHE A 172 -3.14 -3.64 -10.46
C PHE A 172 -3.48 -5.13 -10.23
N PRO A 173 -2.51 -6.04 -10.08
CA PRO A 173 -2.80 -7.45 -9.76
C PRO A 173 -3.54 -7.64 -8.42
N CYS A 174 -3.38 -6.72 -7.47
CA CYS A 174 -4.04 -6.72 -6.16
C CYS A 174 -5.41 -6.01 -6.17
N MET A 175 -5.82 -5.40 -7.28
CA MET A 175 -7.13 -4.74 -7.41
C MET A 175 -8.25 -5.75 -7.68
N SER A 176 -9.51 -5.33 -7.45
CA SER A 176 -10.68 -6.15 -7.81
C SER A 176 -10.91 -6.17 -9.32
N CYS A 177 -11.40 -7.29 -9.88
CA CYS A 177 -11.70 -7.40 -11.31
C CYS A 177 -12.74 -6.36 -11.77
N ARG A 178 -13.69 -6.01 -10.89
CA ARG A 178 -14.67 -4.93 -11.13
C ARG A 178 -13.98 -3.58 -11.30
N LYS A 179 -12.97 -3.30 -10.48
CA LYS A 179 -12.20 -2.07 -10.58
C LYS A 179 -11.32 -2.05 -11.81
N LEU A 180 -10.62 -3.15 -12.12
CA LEU A 180 -9.84 -3.30 -13.36
C LEU A 180 -10.69 -3.02 -14.61
N LYS A 181 -11.94 -3.49 -14.66
CA LYS A 181 -12.89 -3.15 -15.73
C LYS A 181 -13.20 -1.65 -15.79
N LYS A 182 -13.29 -0.96 -14.65
CA LYS A 182 -13.45 0.50 -14.59
C LYS A 182 -12.20 1.25 -15.02
N VAL A 183 -11.00 0.69 -14.83
CA VAL A 183 -9.74 1.29 -15.34
C VAL A 183 -9.78 1.40 -16.86
N LEU A 184 -10.25 0.35 -17.55
CA LEU A 184 -10.38 0.34 -19.01
C LEU A 184 -11.33 1.40 -19.56
N GLY A 185 -12.34 1.81 -18.78
CA GLY A 185 -13.30 2.85 -19.17
C GLY A 185 -12.94 4.25 -18.70
N CYS A 186 -11.75 4.46 -18.14
CA CYS A 186 -11.37 5.72 -17.53
C CYS A 186 -10.66 6.64 -18.55
N ASN A 187 -11.27 7.79 -18.85
CA ASN A 187 -10.72 8.78 -19.79
C ASN A 187 -9.39 9.41 -19.36
N ASP A 188 -9.06 9.32 -18.07
CA ASP A 188 -7.83 9.88 -17.49
C ASP A 188 -6.57 9.07 -17.83
N PHE A 189 -6.73 7.89 -18.45
CA PHE A 189 -5.61 7.06 -18.93
C PHE A 189 -5.60 6.98 -20.45
N ASP A 190 -4.42 6.69 -20.99
CA ASP A 190 -4.31 6.18 -22.34
C ASP A 190 -4.89 4.77 -22.40
N THR A 191 -5.68 4.50 -23.44
CA THR A 191 -6.35 3.21 -23.65
C THR A 191 -5.33 2.08 -23.82
N GLU A 192 -4.21 2.35 -24.49
CA GLU A 192 -3.16 1.35 -24.71
C GLU A 192 -2.46 0.97 -23.40
N ILE A 193 -2.10 1.95 -22.58
CA ILE A 193 -1.43 1.71 -21.31
C ILE A 193 -2.39 1.04 -20.32
N ALA A 194 -3.64 1.51 -20.24
CA ALA A 194 -4.66 0.91 -19.38
C ALA A 194 -4.92 -0.55 -19.76
N SER A 195 -5.03 -0.86 -21.06
CA SER A 195 -5.24 -2.23 -21.53
C SER A 195 -4.05 -3.14 -21.21
N LYS A 196 -2.81 -2.70 -21.45
CA LYS A 196 -1.60 -3.46 -21.10
C LYS A 196 -1.55 -3.81 -19.61
N VAL A 197 -1.74 -2.80 -18.76
CA VAL A 197 -1.66 -2.96 -17.31
C VAL A 197 -2.77 -3.87 -16.78
N VAL A 198 -3.99 -3.76 -17.32
CA VAL A 198 -5.11 -4.63 -16.94
C VAL A 198 -4.89 -6.06 -17.42
N LEU A 199 -4.36 -6.26 -18.62
CA LEU A 199 -4.03 -7.59 -19.13
C LEU A 199 -2.95 -8.26 -18.28
N ASP A 200 -1.86 -7.56 -17.97
CA ASP A 200 -0.79 -8.07 -17.10
C ASP A 200 -1.36 -8.48 -15.72
N ALA A 201 -2.24 -7.66 -15.14
CA ALA A 201 -2.90 -7.97 -13.88
C ALA A 201 -3.82 -9.20 -13.98
N LEU A 202 -4.55 -9.35 -15.08
CA LEU A 202 -5.43 -10.50 -15.31
C LEU A 202 -4.63 -11.79 -15.54
N PHE A 203 -3.54 -11.73 -16.31
CA PHE A 203 -2.65 -12.87 -16.52
C PHE A 203 -2.01 -13.33 -15.21
N PHE A 204 -1.55 -12.39 -14.38
CA PHE A 204 -1.05 -12.72 -13.06
C PHE A 204 -2.13 -13.40 -12.19
N LYS A 205 -3.35 -12.86 -12.16
CA LYS A 205 -4.46 -13.46 -11.39
C LYS A 205 -4.86 -14.85 -11.90
N ALA A 206 -4.76 -15.08 -13.20
CA ALA A 206 -5.08 -16.37 -13.84
C ALA A 206 -3.97 -17.41 -13.67
N GLU A 207 -2.75 -17.00 -13.30
CA GLU A 207 -1.63 -17.91 -13.16
C GLU A 207 -1.75 -18.84 -11.94
N ALA A 208 -1.07 -19.98 -12.03
CA ALA A 208 -1.06 -20.95 -10.94
C ALA A 208 -0.40 -20.37 -9.68
N PRO A 209 -0.85 -20.73 -8.47
CA PRO A 209 -0.33 -20.15 -7.22
C PRO A 209 1.20 -20.26 -7.03
N TYR A 210 1.83 -21.31 -7.57
CA TYR A 210 3.29 -21.47 -7.48
C TYR A 210 4.03 -20.49 -8.42
N ARG A 211 3.46 -20.16 -9.59
CA ARG A 211 4.04 -19.16 -10.50
C ARG A 211 3.84 -17.75 -9.99
N GLN A 212 2.67 -17.44 -9.42
CA GLN A 212 2.45 -16.19 -8.70
C GLN A 212 3.53 -15.96 -7.63
N ARG A 213 3.84 -16.99 -6.83
CA ARG A 213 4.92 -16.93 -5.82
C ARG A 213 6.30 -16.71 -6.45
N SER A 214 6.62 -17.35 -7.58
CA SER A 214 7.88 -17.13 -8.30
C SER A 214 7.99 -15.69 -8.79
N LEU A 215 6.97 -15.18 -9.47
CA LEU A 215 6.92 -13.81 -9.98
C LEU A 215 7.00 -12.77 -8.85
N MET A 216 6.32 -13.01 -7.72
CA MET A 216 6.43 -12.16 -6.54
C MET A 216 7.86 -12.16 -5.96
N ALA A 217 8.53 -13.31 -5.93
CA ALA A 217 9.90 -13.42 -5.43
C ALA A 217 10.93 -12.77 -6.37
N GLU A 218 10.75 -12.93 -7.69
CA GLU A 218 11.59 -12.32 -8.72
C GLU A 218 11.46 -10.79 -8.72
N GLU A 219 10.24 -10.26 -8.57
CA GLU A 219 10.00 -8.81 -8.54
C GLU A 219 10.19 -8.15 -7.17
N ALA A 220 10.32 -8.89 -6.07
CA ALA A 220 10.54 -8.32 -4.73
C ALA A 220 11.81 -7.44 -4.66
N ASN A 221 12.79 -7.76 -5.50
CA ASN A 221 14.07 -7.04 -5.61
C ASN A 221 14.03 -5.88 -6.64
N THR A 222 12.92 -5.70 -7.35
CA THR A 222 12.77 -4.62 -8.33
C THR A 222 12.07 -3.41 -7.71
N SER A 223 12.43 -2.21 -8.15
CA SER A 223 11.85 -0.96 -7.67
C SER A 223 10.34 -0.84 -7.94
N SER A 224 9.78 -1.68 -8.81
CA SER A 224 8.38 -1.61 -9.23
C SER A 224 7.40 -2.39 -8.35
N ARG A 225 7.86 -3.35 -7.50
CA ARG A 225 7.06 -4.10 -6.49
C ARG A 225 5.58 -4.36 -6.85
N ARG A 226 5.28 -4.69 -8.12
CA ARG A 226 3.91 -4.64 -8.67
C ARG A 226 3.03 -5.77 -8.16
N PHE A 227 3.64 -6.89 -7.79
CA PHE A 227 2.97 -8.10 -7.33
C PHE A 227 2.98 -8.27 -5.80
N VAL A 228 3.64 -7.39 -5.05
CA VAL A 228 3.73 -7.51 -3.57
C VAL A 228 2.46 -6.93 -2.94
N GLU A 229 1.73 -7.67 -2.13
CA GLU A 229 0.56 -7.11 -1.42
C GLU A 229 1.00 -6.07 -0.37
N ARG A 230 0.26 -4.95 -0.25
CA ARG A 230 0.43 -4.02 0.87
C ARG A 230 -0.18 -4.58 2.15
N ALA A 231 0.11 -3.95 3.28
CA ALA A 231 -0.62 -4.17 4.53
C ALA A 231 -2.05 -3.62 4.46
N TYR A 232 -2.92 -4.30 3.70
CA TYR A 232 -4.32 -3.91 3.53
C TYR A 232 -5.12 -4.10 4.82
N LYS A 233 -6.02 -3.16 5.12
CA LYS A 233 -6.98 -3.27 6.23
C LYS A 233 -8.01 -4.38 5.98
N TYR A 234 -8.40 -4.58 4.73
CA TYR A 234 -9.33 -5.63 4.31
C TYR A 234 -8.60 -6.75 3.57
N ARG A 235 -8.77 -7.98 4.04
CA ARG A 235 -8.10 -9.16 3.47
C ARG A 235 -8.68 -9.53 2.10
N PRO A 236 -7.84 -9.76 1.09
CA PRO A 236 -8.32 -10.20 -0.21
C PRO A 236 -9.01 -11.57 -0.09
N VAL A 237 -10.01 -11.79 -0.94
CA VAL A 237 -10.74 -13.06 -1.00
C VAL A 237 -10.77 -13.58 -2.43
N LYS A 238 -10.75 -14.91 -2.58
CA LYS A 238 -11.03 -15.55 -3.87
C LYS A 238 -12.50 -15.92 -3.91
N VAL A 239 -13.20 -15.46 -4.94
CA VAL A 239 -14.64 -15.64 -5.07
C VAL A 239 -14.93 -16.40 -6.36
N ILE A 240 -15.76 -17.43 -6.26
CA ILE A 240 -16.31 -18.17 -7.39
C ILE A 240 -17.82 -17.97 -7.35
N GLU A 241 -18.38 -17.37 -8.38
CA GLU A 241 -19.81 -17.09 -8.50
C GLU A 241 -20.46 -18.09 -9.47
N PHE A 242 -21.62 -18.63 -9.10
CA PHE A 242 -22.44 -19.52 -9.90
C PHE A 242 -23.81 -18.88 -10.12
N GLU A 243 -24.23 -18.78 -11.39
CA GLU A 243 -25.55 -18.23 -11.75
C GLU A 243 -26.63 -19.31 -11.83
N SER A 244 -26.26 -20.53 -12.23
CA SER A 244 -27.16 -21.69 -12.42
C SER A 244 -26.55 -22.93 -11.77
N PRO A 245 -27.35 -23.81 -11.13
CA PRO A 245 -28.82 -23.83 -11.05
C PRO A 245 -29.42 -22.89 -10.00
N ARG A 246 -28.60 -22.31 -9.13
CA ARG A 246 -29.00 -21.33 -8.11
C ARG A 246 -27.91 -20.27 -8.02
N LEU A 247 -28.30 -19.04 -7.68
CA LEU A 247 -27.35 -17.98 -7.39
C LEU A 247 -26.57 -18.32 -6.12
N GLN A 248 -25.31 -18.68 -6.30
CA GLN A 248 -24.42 -19.13 -5.24
C GLN A 248 -23.04 -18.48 -5.40
N CYS A 249 -22.36 -18.22 -4.31
CA CYS A 249 -20.95 -17.87 -4.35
C CYS A 249 -20.14 -18.64 -3.31
N ILE A 250 -18.93 -19.06 -3.69
CA ILE A 250 -17.95 -19.69 -2.82
C ILE A 250 -16.80 -18.72 -2.63
N VAL A 251 -16.52 -18.40 -1.38
CA VAL A 251 -15.51 -17.42 -0.96
C VAL A 251 -14.44 -18.15 -0.17
N TYR A 252 -13.19 -17.99 -0.58
CA TYR A 252 -12.03 -18.49 0.14
C TYR A 252 -11.29 -17.33 0.81
N LEU A 253 -10.98 -17.51 2.09
CA LEU A 253 -10.26 -16.56 2.92
C LEU A 253 -9.12 -17.29 3.63
N ASP A 254 -7.90 -16.82 3.39
CA ASP A 254 -6.69 -17.34 4.03
C ASP A 254 -6.18 -16.33 5.07
N LEU A 255 -5.94 -16.82 6.28
CA LEU A 255 -5.36 -16.04 7.38
C LEU A 255 -4.09 -16.71 7.87
N THR A 256 -2.99 -15.96 7.97
CA THR A 256 -1.75 -16.49 8.56
C THR A 256 -1.88 -16.62 10.07
N GLN A 257 -1.11 -17.51 10.68
CA GLN A 257 -1.06 -17.66 12.14
C GLN A 257 -0.71 -16.34 12.84
N GLY A 258 0.19 -15.53 12.26
CA GLY A 258 0.52 -14.20 12.78
C GLY A 258 -0.67 -13.23 12.76
N GLU A 259 -1.49 -13.25 11.71
CA GLU A 259 -2.72 -12.45 11.62
C GLU A 259 -3.79 -12.94 12.58
N CYS A 260 -3.93 -14.26 12.74
CA CYS A 260 -4.81 -14.83 13.75
C CYS A 260 -4.37 -14.38 15.15
N ALA A 261 -3.07 -14.40 15.48
CA ALA A 261 -2.56 -13.97 16.77
C ALA A 261 -2.94 -12.52 17.12
N GLN A 262 -2.95 -11.62 16.13
CA GLN A 262 -3.35 -10.21 16.31
C GLN A 262 -4.84 -10.02 16.62
N LEU A 263 -5.67 -11.05 16.43
CA LEU A 263 -7.08 -11.00 16.82
C LEU A 263 -7.26 -11.12 18.34
N PHE A 264 -6.31 -11.64 19.09
CA PHE A 264 -6.47 -11.78 20.54
C PHE A 264 -6.29 -10.43 21.27
N PRO A 265 -7.08 -10.11 22.32
CA PRO A 265 -8.22 -10.86 22.84
C PRO A 265 -9.58 -10.51 22.21
N ALA A 266 -9.66 -9.39 21.49
CA ALA A 266 -10.91 -8.83 20.95
C ALA A 266 -10.75 -8.13 19.58
N GLY A 267 -9.63 -8.38 18.90
CA GLY A 267 -9.33 -7.91 17.56
C GLY A 267 -10.21 -8.56 16.49
N ARG A 268 -10.26 -7.90 15.33
CA ARG A 268 -11.13 -8.25 14.20
C ARG A 268 -10.37 -8.07 12.90
N VAL A 269 -10.57 -9.01 11.98
CA VAL A 269 -10.13 -8.90 10.59
C VAL A 269 -11.33 -9.00 9.68
N TYR A 270 -11.35 -8.18 8.64
CA TYR A 270 -12.45 -8.09 7.69
C TYR A 270 -11.93 -8.47 6.31
N SER A 271 -12.73 -9.18 5.53
CA SER A 271 -12.44 -9.40 4.11
C SER A 271 -12.76 -8.16 3.28
N GLN A 272 -12.20 -8.10 2.07
CA GLN A 272 -12.75 -7.27 1.01
C GLN A 272 -14.19 -7.70 0.70
N ALA A 273 -14.99 -6.75 0.22
CA ALA A 273 -16.36 -7.02 -0.13
C ALA A 273 -16.45 -7.89 -1.40
N PHE A 274 -17.30 -8.90 -1.36
CA PHE A 274 -17.68 -9.72 -2.50
C PHE A 274 -19.19 -9.58 -2.71
N HIS A 275 -19.71 -10.04 -3.84
CA HIS A 275 -21.10 -9.78 -4.18
C HIS A 275 -21.84 -11.06 -4.52
N LEU A 276 -23.14 -11.06 -4.25
CA LEU A 276 -24.05 -12.14 -4.57
C LEU A 276 -25.42 -11.53 -4.91
N GLY A 277 -25.93 -11.79 -6.11
CA GLY A 277 -27.21 -11.19 -6.56
C GLY A 277 -27.20 -9.66 -6.57
N GLY A 278 -26.06 -9.04 -6.86
CA GLY A 278 -25.88 -7.58 -6.84
C GLY A 278 -25.64 -6.97 -5.45
N GLN A 279 -25.90 -7.70 -4.37
CA GLN A 279 -25.69 -7.23 -3.00
C GLN A 279 -24.25 -7.49 -2.52
N GLY A 280 -23.65 -6.50 -1.86
CA GLY A 280 -22.31 -6.60 -1.27
C GLY A 280 -22.29 -7.24 0.11
N PHE A 281 -21.40 -8.23 0.30
CA PHE A 281 -21.17 -8.99 1.52
C PHE A 281 -19.68 -8.96 1.90
N PHE A 282 -19.38 -9.25 3.17
CA PHE A 282 -18.01 -9.40 3.67
C PHE A 282 -17.95 -10.46 4.77
N LEU A 283 -16.79 -11.10 4.91
CA LEU A 283 -16.49 -11.97 6.05
C LEU A 283 -15.76 -11.17 7.12
N SER A 284 -15.99 -11.55 8.37
CA SER A 284 -15.30 -10.98 9.52
C SER A 284 -14.92 -12.07 10.50
N ALA A 285 -13.63 -12.19 10.78
CA ALA A 285 -13.07 -13.12 11.76
C ALA A 285 -12.68 -12.36 13.02
N HIS A 286 -12.98 -12.93 14.18
CA HIS A 286 -12.84 -12.27 15.48
C HIS A 286 -12.34 -13.26 16.52
N CYS A 287 -11.60 -12.74 17.49
CA CYS A 287 -11.49 -13.40 18.78
C CYS A 287 -12.68 -12.96 19.65
N ASN A 288 -13.56 -13.90 20.01
CA ASN A 288 -14.69 -13.64 20.88
C ASN A 288 -14.48 -14.28 22.23
N MET A 289 -14.91 -13.61 23.30
CA MET A 289 -15.06 -14.25 24.60
C MET A 289 -16.43 -14.91 24.65
N ASP A 290 -16.46 -16.22 24.90
CA ASP A 290 -17.72 -16.91 25.14
C ASP A 290 -18.24 -16.57 26.55
N GLN A 291 -19.46 -16.06 26.64
CA GLN A 291 -20.06 -15.58 27.89
C GLN A 291 -20.41 -16.71 28.85
N GLN A 292 -20.60 -17.93 28.34
CA GLN A 292 -20.96 -19.09 29.15
C GLN A 292 -19.73 -19.83 29.69
N SER A 293 -18.71 -20.01 28.85
CA SER A 293 -17.54 -20.82 29.17
C SER A 293 -16.30 -20.01 29.59
N SER A 294 -16.38 -18.68 29.55
CA SER A 294 -15.33 -17.75 29.99
C SER A 294 -13.97 -17.93 29.30
N PHE A 295 -13.95 -18.51 28.10
CA PHE A 295 -12.73 -18.59 27.28
C PHE A 295 -12.87 -17.84 25.95
N HIS A 296 -11.73 -17.40 25.42
CA HIS A 296 -11.64 -16.81 24.09
C HIS A 296 -11.71 -17.88 23.01
N CYS A 297 -12.37 -17.62 21.89
CA CYS A 297 -12.52 -18.55 20.77
C CYS A 297 -12.55 -17.82 19.42
N PHE A 298 -12.25 -18.54 18.35
CA PHE A 298 -12.28 -18.00 16.99
C PHE A 298 -13.70 -18.03 16.44
N GLY A 299 -14.21 -16.86 16.06
CA GLY A 299 -15.52 -16.72 15.43
C GLY A 299 -15.42 -16.19 14.01
N LEU A 300 -16.35 -16.63 13.16
CA LEU A 300 -16.48 -16.18 11.78
C LEU A 300 -17.92 -15.74 11.51
N PHE A 301 -18.06 -14.58 10.87
CA PHE A 301 -19.36 -13.96 10.59
C PHE A 301 -19.41 -13.41 9.18
N LEU A 302 -20.59 -13.51 8.59
CA LEU A 302 -20.97 -12.92 7.33
C LEU A 302 -21.76 -11.64 7.59
N GLY A 303 -21.32 -10.52 7.03
CA GLY A 303 -22.00 -9.23 7.08
C GLY A 303 -22.43 -8.76 5.71
N MET A 304 -23.47 -7.92 5.68
CA MET A 304 -23.93 -7.22 4.48
C MET A 304 -23.47 -5.76 4.55
N GLN A 305 -22.83 -5.27 3.47
CA GLN A 305 -22.16 -3.96 3.48
C GLN A 305 -23.14 -2.77 3.43
N GLU A 306 -24.21 -2.89 2.65
CA GLU A 306 -25.19 -1.82 2.46
C GLU A 306 -26.52 -2.15 3.15
N LYS A 307 -27.22 -1.13 3.66
CA LYS A 307 -28.62 -1.25 4.05
C LYS A 307 -29.47 -1.11 2.80
N GLY A 308 -29.74 -2.23 2.12
CA GLY A 308 -30.74 -2.27 1.06
C GLY A 308 -32.16 -2.16 1.62
N SER A 309 -33.09 -1.60 0.84
CA SER A 309 -34.53 -1.61 1.15
C SER A 309 -35.16 -3.01 1.04
N VAL A 310 -34.43 -3.96 0.45
CA VAL A 310 -34.91 -5.31 0.13
C VAL A 310 -34.25 -6.32 1.06
N ALA A 311 -35.07 -7.20 1.64
CA ALA A 311 -34.61 -8.30 2.48
C ALA A 311 -33.95 -9.40 1.63
N PHE A 312 -32.76 -9.86 2.01
CA PHE A 312 -31.99 -10.86 1.26
C PHE A 312 -31.83 -12.15 2.08
N ALA A 313 -32.55 -13.21 1.70
CA ALA A 313 -32.49 -14.50 2.37
C ALA A 313 -31.31 -15.33 1.82
N VAL A 314 -30.34 -15.61 2.69
CA VAL A 314 -29.11 -16.32 2.33
C VAL A 314 -28.93 -17.52 3.25
N ASP A 315 -28.76 -18.70 2.65
CA ASP A 315 -28.16 -19.85 3.32
C ASP A 315 -26.64 -19.69 3.22
N TYR A 316 -25.94 -19.90 4.33
CA TYR A 316 -24.49 -19.85 4.36
C TYR A 316 -23.91 -21.05 5.10
N GLU A 317 -22.79 -21.54 4.59
CA GLU A 317 -21.97 -22.58 5.21
C GLU A 317 -20.55 -22.05 5.39
N PHE A 318 -20.02 -22.18 6.60
CA PHE A 318 -18.61 -21.98 6.90
C PHE A 318 -17.93 -23.33 7.02
N ALA A 319 -16.81 -23.48 6.33
CA ALA A 319 -15.98 -24.66 6.35
C ALA A 319 -14.50 -24.27 6.51
N SER A 320 -13.70 -25.21 7.00
CA SER A 320 -12.25 -25.03 7.14
C SER A 320 -11.50 -26.27 6.70
N ARG A 321 -10.21 -26.10 6.40
CA ARG A 321 -9.31 -27.22 6.09
C ARG A 321 -8.44 -27.57 7.29
N THR A 322 -8.21 -28.85 7.51
CA THR A 322 -7.35 -29.37 8.60
C THR A 322 -6.07 -30.04 8.11
N LYS A 323 -6.07 -30.64 6.92
CA LYS A 323 -4.84 -31.20 6.32
C LYS A 323 -4.67 -30.82 4.86
N PRO A 324 -3.42 -30.77 4.34
CA PRO A 324 -3.13 -30.41 2.95
C PRO A 324 -3.80 -31.29 1.89
N SER A 325 -4.20 -32.51 2.26
CA SER A 325 -4.84 -33.50 1.38
C SER A 325 -6.35 -33.67 1.64
N GLU A 326 -6.88 -33.08 2.70
CA GLU A 326 -8.30 -33.23 3.09
C GLU A 326 -9.16 -32.18 2.40
N GLU A 327 -10.45 -32.49 2.21
CA GLU A 327 -11.43 -31.52 1.72
C GLU A 327 -11.79 -30.49 2.80
N PHE A 328 -12.47 -29.41 2.40
CA PHE A 328 -13.03 -28.46 3.36
C PHE A 328 -14.14 -29.14 4.17
N VAL A 329 -13.99 -29.13 5.49
CA VAL A 329 -14.96 -29.72 6.42
C VAL A 329 -15.91 -28.64 6.91
N SER A 330 -17.21 -28.85 6.70
CA SER A 330 -18.28 -27.98 7.23
C SER A 330 -18.15 -27.82 8.74
N LYS A 331 -18.12 -26.57 9.20
CA LYS A 331 -18.05 -26.19 10.62
C LYS A 331 -19.37 -25.63 11.13
N TYR A 332 -20.05 -24.84 10.30
CA TYR A 332 -21.32 -24.24 10.67
C TYR A 332 -22.18 -23.98 9.45
N LYS A 333 -23.49 -24.20 9.58
CA LYS A 333 -24.49 -23.83 8.58
C LYS A 333 -25.54 -22.96 9.26
N GLY A 334 -25.98 -21.93 8.55
CA GLY A 334 -27.02 -21.05 9.02
C GLY A 334 -27.84 -20.50 7.87
N ASN A 335 -29.02 -20.01 8.19
CA ASN A 335 -29.86 -19.23 7.29
C ASN A 335 -30.15 -17.88 7.93
N TYR A 336 -30.10 -16.82 7.13
CA TYR A 336 -30.47 -15.51 7.63
C TYR A 336 -31.05 -14.63 6.54
N THR A 337 -32.05 -13.85 6.91
CA THR A 337 -32.63 -12.81 6.05
C THR A 337 -32.02 -11.47 6.45
N PHE A 338 -31.11 -10.97 5.61
CA PHE A 338 -30.45 -9.70 5.82
C PHE A 338 -31.38 -8.54 5.45
N THR A 339 -31.67 -7.67 6.40
CA THR A 339 -32.41 -6.40 6.19
C THR A 339 -31.52 -5.16 6.35
N GLY A 340 -30.22 -5.35 6.59
CA GLY A 340 -29.22 -4.28 6.69
C GLY A 340 -28.41 -4.28 7.99
N GLY A 341 -27.11 -4.04 7.89
CA GLY A 341 -26.24 -3.62 9.01
C GLY A 341 -25.98 -4.64 10.13
N LYS A 342 -26.39 -5.90 9.99
CA LYS A 342 -26.11 -6.97 10.97
C LYS A 342 -25.18 -8.02 10.35
N ALA A 343 -24.21 -8.47 11.14
CA ALA A 343 -23.39 -9.63 10.83
C ALA A 343 -23.94 -10.86 11.57
N VAL A 344 -23.97 -12.00 10.89
CA VAL A 344 -24.43 -13.29 11.43
C VAL A 344 -23.37 -14.34 11.22
N GLY A 345 -23.30 -15.31 12.12
CA GLY A 345 -22.28 -16.33 12.06
C GLY A 345 -22.15 -17.05 13.38
N TYR A 346 -20.98 -17.62 13.62
CA TYR A 346 -20.76 -18.49 14.76
C TYR A 346 -19.57 -18.02 15.59
N ARG A 347 -19.78 -17.91 16.90
CA ARG A 347 -18.79 -17.35 17.83
C ARG A 347 -17.58 -18.26 18.04
N ASN A 348 -17.79 -19.58 18.03
CA ASN A 348 -16.76 -20.59 18.27
C ASN A 348 -16.71 -21.60 17.12
N LEU A 349 -16.19 -21.18 15.96
CA LEU A 349 -16.19 -21.95 14.71
C LEU A 349 -15.53 -23.34 14.83
N PHE A 350 -14.51 -23.46 15.69
CA PHE A 350 -13.74 -24.70 15.84
C PHE A 350 -14.11 -25.51 17.08
N SER A 351 -15.04 -25.01 17.90
CA SER A 351 -15.44 -25.65 19.16
C SER A 351 -14.28 -25.90 20.13
N VAL A 352 -13.24 -25.05 20.10
CA VAL A 352 -12.04 -25.15 20.95
C VAL A 352 -11.68 -23.77 21.54
N PRO A 353 -11.01 -23.72 22.70
CA PRO A 353 -10.48 -22.47 23.24
C PRO A 353 -9.35 -21.92 22.37
N TRP A 354 -9.13 -20.61 22.46
CA TRP A 354 -8.15 -19.86 21.67
C TRP A 354 -6.73 -20.39 21.86
N SER A 355 -6.37 -20.78 23.08
CA SER A 355 -5.07 -21.37 23.39
C SER A 355 -4.82 -22.66 22.61
N ALA A 356 -5.81 -23.56 22.55
CA ALA A 356 -5.72 -24.79 21.76
C ALA A 356 -5.79 -24.52 20.25
N PHE A 357 -6.59 -23.53 19.84
CA PHE A 357 -6.68 -23.12 18.44
C PHE A 357 -5.34 -22.60 17.91
N MET A 358 -4.62 -21.78 18.69
CA MET A 358 -3.36 -21.14 18.31
C MET A 358 -2.10 -21.97 18.64
N ASP A 359 -2.27 -23.17 19.19
CA ASP A 359 -1.15 -24.05 19.54
C ASP A 359 -0.29 -24.39 18.31
N ASN A 360 1.00 -24.65 18.53
CA ASN A 360 1.94 -25.04 17.49
C ASN A 360 1.51 -26.35 16.80
N ASP A 361 0.90 -27.26 17.55
CA ASP A 361 0.38 -28.54 17.06
C ASP A 361 -1.08 -28.46 16.58
N SER A 362 -1.62 -27.24 16.42
CA SER A 362 -2.99 -27.04 16.00
C SER A 362 -3.24 -27.61 14.60
N PRO A 363 -4.24 -28.49 14.43
CA PRO A 363 -4.53 -29.13 13.15
C PRO A 363 -5.22 -28.17 12.17
N TYR A 364 -5.46 -26.91 12.53
CA TYR A 364 -6.16 -25.95 11.66
C TYR A 364 -5.20 -25.11 10.81
N PHE A 365 -3.91 -25.10 11.13
CA PHE A 365 -2.91 -24.34 10.39
C PHE A 365 -2.11 -25.27 9.48
N ILE A 366 -2.26 -25.08 8.16
CA ILE A 366 -1.50 -25.80 7.15
C ILE A 366 -0.35 -24.90 6.71
N ASN A 367 0.89 -25.27 7.03
CA ASN A 367 2.08 -24.43 6.79
C ASN A 367 1.93 -23.01 7.36
N GLY A 368 1.32 -22.87 8.54
CA GLY A 368 1.08 -21.59 9.20
C GLY A 368 -0.09 -20.78 8.62
N ILE A 369 -0.94 -21.38 7.76
CA ILE A 369 -2.10 -20.71 7.15
C ILE A 369 -3.39 -21.43 7.54
N LEU A 370 -4.36 -20.66 8.05
CA LEU A 370 -5.74 -21.07 8.23
C LEU A 370 -6.51 -20.86 6.93
N HIS A 371 -7.06 -21.94 6.39
CA HIS A 371 -7.87 -21.91 5.17
C HIS A 371 -9.36 -21.98 5.50
N LEU A 372 -10.10 -20.91 5.19
CA LEU A 372 -11.54 -20.81 5.40
C LEU A 372 -12.28 -20.78 4.06
N ARG A 373 -13.45 -21.41 4.03
CA ARG A 373 -14.40 -21.35 2.92
C ARG A 373 -15.75 -20.90 3.46
N ALA A 374 -16.35 -19.91 2.83
CA ALA A 374 -17.75 -19.55 3.03
C ALA A 374 -18.51 -19.79 1.73
N GLU A 375 -19.55 -20.60 1.79
CA GLU A 375 -20.46 -20.84 0.67
C GLU A 375 -21.78 -20.15 0.98
N LEU A 376 -22.26 -19.33 0.06
CA LEU A 376 -23.50 -18.57 0.21
C LEU A 376 -24.44 -18.92 -0.95
N THR A 377 -25.69 -19.20 -0.64
CA THR A 377 -26.73 -19.48 -1.64
C THR A 377 -27.95 -18.59 -1.37
N ILE A 378 -28.44 -17.92 -2.40
CA ILE A 378 -29.70 -17.17 -2.30
C ILE A 378 -30.87 -18.16 -2.27
N LYS A 379 -31.77 -17.99 -1.29
CA LYS A 379 -33.09 -18.64 -1.36
C LYS A 379 -33.96 -17.89 -2.35
N GLN A 380 -34.32 -18.56 -3.44
CA GLN A 380 -35.38 -18.10 -4.34
C GLN A 380 -36.74 -18.30 -3.70
#